data_AF-W4GNI8-F1
#
_entry.id   AF-W4GNI8-F1
#
_cell.length_a   1.000
_cell.length_b   1.000
_cell.length_c   1.000
_cell.angle_alpha   90.00
_cell.angle_beta   90.00
_cell.angle_gamma   90.00
#
_symmetry.space_group_name_H-M   'P 1'
#
loop_
_entity.id
_entity.type
_entity.pdbx_description
1 polymer ?
#
loop_
_entity_poly.entity_id
_entity_poly.type
_entity_poly.pdbx_seq_one_letter_code
_entity_poly.pdbx_strand_id
1 'polypeptide(L)'
;MDILSVYRTQFEDILARHRSEISTALGEACLASLEVAMQSGLQAQGLQYGGVGDHKVTKAVLRRCLRDCLPLLTSSDEVELEANMQETNDESSITPLNVEVVVIDDYEVDDDDSAVSSMLPSTISSSLFASMLLYFHRKDGAAKLCRDDRPSTAVCGNVALLNAALYVHSTSVDTSGSRRIPRLGATCLMGKATTKCKLHIALSSTDSADKQTRDWKLLWSAFTDDHTALVVHLKNHYALLFALREWKDSSTQEWTRQLLTARRCQRPTAWIDWSELRQIFLAWVGYKVLSFVVTP
;
A
#
# COMPACT_ATOMS: atom_id res chain seq x y z
N MET A 1 14.64 -18.19 2.99
CA MET A 1 13.31 -17.55 3.13
C MET A 1 12.79 -17.28 1.73
N ASP A 2 11.55 -17.67 1.46
CA ASP A 2 10.87 -17.28 0.21
C ASP A 2 10.32 -15.85 0.37
N ILE A 3 10.53 -14.98 -0.61
CA ILE A 3 10.02 -13.61 -0.57
C ILE A 3 8.49 -13.60 -0.54
N LEU A 4 7.84 -14.57 -1.19
CA LEU A 4 6.40 -14.65 -1.18
C LEU A 4 5.85 -14.97 0.22
N SER A 5 6.55 -15.80 1.01
CA SER A 5 6.14 -16.07 2.39
C SER A 5 6.22 -14.83 3.27
N VAL A 6 7.18 -13.93 3.04
CA VAL A 6 7.27 -12.64 3.74
C VAL A 6 5.99 -11.82 3.52
N TYR A 7 5.55 -11.69 2.28
CA TYR A 7 4.33 -10.95 1.99
C TYR A 7 3.08 -11.63 2.54
N ARG A 8 3.01 -12.97 2.52
CA ARG A 8 1.88 -13.71 3.08
C ARG A 8 1.73 -13.45 4.58
N THR A 9 2.81 -13.60 5.34
CA THR A 9 2.83 -13.30 6.78
C THR A 9 2.43 -11.84 7.06
N GLN A 10 2.98 -10.88 6.31
CA GLN A 10 2.59 -9.48 6.48
C GLN A 10 1.08 -9.25 6.25
N PHE A 11 0.50 -9.88 5.22
CA PHE A 11 -0.93 -9.73 4.93
C PHE A 11 -1.81 -10.44 5.95
N GLU A 12 -1.37 -11.58 6.48
CA GLU A 12 -2.05 -12.28 7.58
C GLU A 12 -2.09 -11.40 8.85
N ASP A 13 -0.96 -10.80 9.23
CA ASP A 13 -0.88 -9.89 10.39
C ASP A 13 -1.76 -8.65 10.21
N ILE A 14 -1.75 -8.07 9.00
CA ILE A 14 -2.60 -6.92 8.65
C ILE A 14 -4.09 -7.29 8.74
N LEU A 15 -4.47 -8.45 8.21
CA LEU A 15 -5.85 -8.93 8.25
C LEU A 15 -6.29 -9.22 9.68
N ALA A 16 -5.44 -9.85 10.50
CA ALA A 16 -5.73 -10.14 11.90
C ALA A 16 -6.00 -8.85 12.69
N ARG A 17 -5.16 -7.81 12.54
CA ARG A 17 -5.38 -6.51 13.19
C ARG A 17 -6.68 -5.85 12.73
N HIS A 18 -6.91 -5.75 11.42
CA HIS A 18 -8.12 -5.14 10.88
C HIS A 18 -9.39 -5.90 11.29
N ARG A 19 -9.32 -7.23 11.32
CA ARG A 19 -10.42 -8.07 11.80
C ARG A 19 -10.72 -7.75 13.26
N SER A 20 -9.69 -7.66 14.12
CA SER A 20 -9.85 -7.27 15.53
C SER A 20 -10.47 -5.89 15.68
N GLU A 21 -10.02 -4.90 14.92
CA GLU A 21 -10.56 -3.53 14.95
C GLU A 21 -12.04 -3.47 14.58
N ILE A 22 -12.44 -4.21 13.53
CA ILE A 22 -13.83 -4.29 13.08
C ILE A 22 -14.68 -5.11 14.07
N SER A 23 -14.15 -6.22 14.62
CA SER A 23 -14.83 -7.02 15.63
C SER A 23 -15.12 -6.22 16.90
N THR A 24 -14.24 -5.31 17.31
CA THR A 24 -14.51 -4.39 18.44
C THR A 24 -15.69 -3.46 18.16
N ALA A 25 -15.90 -3.07 16.90
CA ALA A 25 -16.98 -2.15 16.52
C ALA A 25 -18.32 -2.86 16.25
N LEU A 26 -18.30 -4.08 15.69
CA LEU A 26 -19.50 -4.81 15.26
C LEU A 26 -19.88 -6.00 16.14
N GLY A 27 -18.95 -6.49 16.96
CA GLY A 27 -19.03 -7.80 17.59
C GLY A 27 -18.46 -8.91 16.72
N GLU A 28 -17.79 -9.87 17.38
CA GLU A 28 -17.11 -10.99 16.73
C GLU A 28 -18.07 -11.90 15.95
N ALA A 29 -19.24 -12.21 16.52
CA ALA A 29 -20.27 -13.02 15.88
C ALA A 29 -20.85 -12.34 14.62
N CYS A 30 -21.12 -11.04 14.70
CA CYS A 30 -21.61 -10.24 13.60
C CYS A 30 -20.60 -10.19 12.44
N LEU A 31 -19.31 -9.97 12.73
CA LEU A 31 -18.27 -10.01 11.71
C LEU A 31 -18.15 -11.40 11.07
N ALA A 32 -18.16 -12.47 11.86
CA ALA A 32 -18.11 -13.83 11.32
C ALA A 32 -19.30 -14.13 10.39
N SER A 33 -20.52 -13.73 10.78
CA SER A 33 -21.72 -13.84 9.94
C SER A 33 -21.59 -13.02 8.65
N LEU A 34 -21.06 -11.80 8.73
CA LEU A 34 -20.79 -10.96 7.56
C LEU A 34 -19.76 -11.60 6.62
N GLU A 35 -18.71 -12.21 7.14
CA GLU A 35 -17.72 -12.91 6.31
C GLU A 35 -18.34 -14.08 5.53
N VAL A 36 -19.22 -14.85 6.17
CA VAL A 36 -19.96 -15.95 5.52
C VAL A 36 -20.94 -15.42 4.48
N ALA A 37 -21.68 -14.35 4.80
CA ALA A 37 -22.62 -13.72 3.89
C ALA A 37 -21.92 -13.16 2.65
N MET A 38 -20.78 -12.47 2.83
CA MET A 38 -19.95 -11.98 1.74
C MET A 38 -19.43 -13.10 0.84
N GLN A 39 -18.89 -14.18 1.42
CA GLN A 39 -18.43 -15.34 0.67
C GLN A 39 -19.56 -15.95 -0.18
N SER A 40 -20.73 -16.15 0.44
CA SER A 40 -21.90 -16.74 -0.22
C SER A 40 -22.45 -15.85 -1.33
N GLY A 41 -22.52 -14.52 -1.08
CA GLY A 41 -22.98 -13.53 -2.05
C GLY A 41 -22.07 -13.42 -3.28
N LEU A 42 -20.76 -13.56 -3.10
CA LEU A 42 -19.81 -13.65 -4.22
C LEU A 42 -20.00 -14.96 -5.00
N GLN A 43 -20.10 -16.10 -4.31
CA GLN A 43 -20.29 -17.40 -4.95
C GLN A 43 -21.58 -17.50 -5.75
N ALA A 44 -22.68 -16.91 -5.27
CA ALA A 44 -23.95 -16.84 -5.99
C ALA A 44 -23.85 -16.10 -7.34
N GLN A 45 -22.83 -15.25 -7.50
CA GLN A 45 -22.52 -14.52 -8.74
C GLN A 45 -21.43 -15.21 -9.57
N GLY A 46 -20.96 -16.41 -9.18
CA GLY A 46 -19.83 -17.09 -9.80
C GLY A 46 -18.48 -16.44 -9.50
N LEU A 47 -18.38 -15.64 -8.44
CA LEU A 47 -17.16 -14.92 -8.04
C LEU A 47 -16.54 -15.55 -6.80
N GLN A 48 -15.23 -15.40 -6.64
CA GLN A 48 -14.52 -15.86 -5.44
C GLN A 48 -13.34 -14.96 -5.11
N TYR A 49 -13.02 -14.83 -3.82
CA TYR A 49 -11.76 -14.23 -3.40
C TYR A 49 -10.58 -14.94 -4.06
N GLY A 50 -9.61 -14.18 -4.56
CA GLY A 50 -8.51 -14.78 -5.32
C GLY A 50 -8.85 -15.14 -6.77
N GLY A 51 -10.10 -14.95 -7.20
CA GLY A 51 -10.58 -15.36 -8.50
C GLY A 51 -9.89 -14.68 -9.69
N VAL A 52 -9.87 -15.37 -10.83
CA VAL A 52 -9.30 -14.93 -12.11
C VAL A 52 -10.34 -15.02 -13.21
N GLY A 53 -10.13 -14.24 -14.28
CA GLY A 53 -11.05 -14.19 -15.42
C GLY A 53 -12.45 -13.85 -14.96
N ASP A 54 -13.41 -14.69 -15.33
CA ASP A 54 -14.84 -14.52 -15.02
C ASP A 54 -15.17 -14.65 -13.53
N HIS A 55 -14.27 -15.22 -12.72
CA HIS A 55 -14.45 -15.38 -11.28
C HIS A 55 -13.85 -14.21 -10.47
N LYS A 56 -13.28 -13.20 -11.15
CA LYS A 56 -12.52 -12.12 -10.52
C LYS A 56 -13.43 -11.17 -9.75
N VAL A 57 -13.04 -10.91 -8.50
CA VAL A 57 -13.65 -9.87 -7.67
C VAL A 57 -13.03 -8.49 -7.96
N THR A 58 -13.90 -7.50 -8.17
CA THR A 58 -13.53 -6.08 -8.33
C THR A 58 -13.94 -5.27 -7.10
N LYS A 59 -13.35 -4.08 -6.91
CA LYS A 59 -13.74 -3.17 -5.82
C LYS A 59 -15.22 -2.80 -5.85
N ALA A 60 -15.77 -2.56 -7.04
CA ALA A 60 -17.19 -2.23 -7.21
C ALA A 60 -18.10 -3.39 -6.79
N VAL A 61 -17.72 -4.63 -7.14
CA VAL A 61 -18.43 -5.84 -6.71
C VAL A 61 -18.37 -5.99 -5.19
N LEU A 62 -17.18 -5.84 -4.57
CA LEU A 62 -17.05 -5.92 -3.11
C LEU A 62 -17.94 -4.90 -2.41
N ARG A 63 -17.93 -3.65 -2.88
CA ARG A 63 -18.74 -2.58 -2.32
C ARG A 63 -20.23 -2.89 -2.42
N ARG A 64 -20.70 -3.36 -3.59
CA ARG A 64 -22.10 -3.77 -3.78
C ARG A 64 -22.48 -4.94 -2.88
N CYS A 65 -21.69 -6.02 -2.91
CA CYS A 65 -21.94 -7.22 -2.10
C CYS A 65 -21.98 -6.88 -0.60
N LEU A 66 -21.06 -6.04 -0.12
CA LEU A 66 -21.04 -5.59 1.26
C LEU A 66 -22.36 -4.89 1.61
N ARG A 67 -22.82 -3.94 0.79
CA ARG A 67 -24.11 -3.26 1.02
C ARG A 67 -25.27 -4.25 1.06
N ASP A 68 -25.30 -5.23 0.17
CA ASP A 68 -26.37 -6.23 0.11
C ASP A 68 -26.38 -7.14 1.35
N CYS A 69 -25.22 -7.38 1.97
CA CYS A 69 -25.10 -8.19 3.18
C CYS A 69 -25.42 -7.45 4.49
N LEU A 70 -25.30 -6.11 4.54
CA LEU A 70 -25.50 -5.36 5.79
C LEU A 70 -26.90 -5.49 6.40
N PRO A 71 -28.01 -5.45 5.64
CA PRO A 71 -29.36 -5.62 6.21
C PRO A 71 -29.58 -6.99 6.87
N LEU A 72 -28.80 -8.02 6.48
CA LEU A 72 -28.91 -9.35 7.07
C LEU A 72 -28.43 -9.35 8.53
N LEU A 73 -27.48 -8.48 8.88
CA LEU A 73 -26.94 -8.34 10.23
C LEU A 73 -27.94 -7.71 11.20
N THR A 74 -28.81 -6.82 10.71
CA THR A 74 -29.83 -6.15 11.53
C THR A 74 -31.05 -7.01 11.84
N SER A 75 -31.22 -8.16 11.16
CA SER A 75 -32.43 -8.99 11.26
C SER A 75 -32.34 -10.16 12.26
N SER A 76 -31.15 -10.46 12.79
CA SER A 76 -30.95 -11.58 13.73
C SER A 76 -30.39 -11.20 15.10
N ASP A 77 -29.89 -9.98 15.29
CA ASP A 77 -29.11 -9.61 16.49
C ASP A 77 -29.63 -8.37 17.25
N GLU A 78 -30.93 -8.08 17.21
CA GLU A 78 -31.55 -7.03 18.08
C GLU A 78 -31.45 -7.33 19.59
N VAL A 79 -30.80 -8.43 20.02
CA VAL A 79 -30.74 -8.85 21.43
C VAL A 79 -29.47 -8.42 22.16
N GLU A 80 -28.39 -7.98 21.49
CA GLU A 80 -27.10 -7.75 22.20
C GLU A 80 -26.47 -6.35 22.04
N LEU A 81 -27.06 -5.44 21.25
CA LEU A 81 -26.43 -4.15 20.93
C LEU A 81 -26.55 -3.04 21.99
N GLU A 82 -27.33 -3.23 23.07
CA GLU A 82 -27.50 -2.21 24.12
C GLU A 82 -26.61 -2.40 25.37
N ALA A 83 -25.83 -3.48 25.49
CA ALA A 83 -25.17 -3.84 26.75
C ALA A 83 -23.76 -3.24 26.99
N ASN A 84 -23.07 -2.71 25.97
CA ASN A 84 -21.62 -2.42 26.07
C ASN A 84 -21.22 -0.93 26.11
N MET A 85 -22.13 -0.02 26.44
CA MET A 85 -21.79 1.38 26.73
C MET A 85 -21.58 1.64 28.23
N GLN A 86 -20.67 0.91 28.89
CA GLN A 86 -20.18 1.32 30.21
C GLN A 86 -18.70 0.96 30.41
N GLU A 87 -17.88 2.01 30.43
CA GLU A 87 -16.59 2.22 31.09
C GLU A 87 -15.64 1.02 31.34
N THR A 88 -14.40 1.15 30.85
CA THR A 88 -13.20 0.99 31.72
C THR A 88 -12.03 1.80 31.17
N ASN A 89 -11.59 2.77 31.97
CA ASN A 89 -10.23 3.30 31.95
C ASN A 89 -9.32 2.26 32.61
N ASP A 90 -8.20 1.90 31.99
CA ASP A 90 -6.96 1.69 32.74
C ASP A 90 -5.73 1.70 31.83
N GLU A 91 -4.76 2.54 32.22
CA GLU A 91 -3.40 2.59 31.66
C GLU A 91 -2.61 1.37 32.15
N SER A 92 -1.90 0.68 31.24
CA SER A 92 -0.59 0.14 31.61
C SER A 92 0.34 -0.01 30.40
N SER A 93 1.54 0.51 30.61
CA SER A 93 2.68 0.60 29.72
C SER A 93 3.33 -0.77 29.50
N ILE A 94 3.54 -1.15 28.23
CA ILE A 94 4.66 -2.00 27.81
C ILE A 94 5.20 -1.46 26.49
N THR A 95 6.45 -1.00 26.50
CA THR A 95 7.18 -0.51 25.33
C THR A 95 8.00 -1.63 24.69
N PRO A 96 7.81 -1.91 23.38
CA PRO A 96 8.82 -2.56 22.56
C PRO A 96 9.35 -1.58 21.51
N LEU A 97 10.67 -1.35 21.57
CA LEU A 97 11.58 -0.83 20.53
C LEU A 97 10.91 -0.12 19.32
N ASN A 98 10.93 1.21 19.36
CA ASN A 98 10.61 2.10 18.24
C ASN A 98 11.50 1.80 17.01
N VAL A 99 11.04 0.89 16.17
CA VAL A 99 11.18 1.07 14.73
C VAL A 99 9.93 1.85 14.33
N GLU A 100 10.08 3.10 13.89
CA GLU A 100 8.99 3.89 13.30
C GLU A 100 8.47 3.11 12.08
N VAL A 101 7.50 2.21 12.30
CA VAL A 101 6.72 1.59 11.25
C VAL A 101 5.82 2.70 10.73
N VAL A 102 6.24 3.34 9.64
CA VAL A 102 5.42 4.34 8.96
C VAL A 102 4.22 3.59 8.39
N VAL A 103 3.08 3.67 9.08
CA VAL A 103 1.79 3.19 8.58
C VAL A 103 1.37 4.16 7.47
N ILE A 104 1.84 3.94 6.25
CA ILE A 104 1.36 4.67 5.07
C ILE A 104 0.17 3.86 4.53
N ASP A 105 -1.04 4.34 4.77
CA ASP A 105 -2.21 3.76 4.10
C ASP A 105 -2.24 4.28 2.65
N ASP A 106 -1.60 3.55 1.74
CA ASP A 106 -1.65 3.79 0.28
C ASP A 106 -3.07 3.56 -0.30
N TYR A 107 -4.04 3.20 0.54
CA TYR A 107 -5.42 3.03 0.14
C TYR A 107 -6.15 4.39 0.19
N GLU A 108 -6.23 5.06 -0.96
CA GLU A 108 -7.24 6.09 -1.17
C GLU A 108 -8.60 5.42 -1.36
N VAL A 109 -9.53 5.79 -0.48
CA VAL A 109 -10.96 5.62 -0.68
C VAL A 109 -11.31 6.56 -1.83
N ASP A 110 -11.72 6.03 -2.99
CA ASP A 110 -12.07 6.86 -4.15
C ASP A 110 -13.14 7.90 -3.76
N ASP A 111 -13.01 9.14 -4.26
CA ASP A 111 -13.92 10.29 -4.00
C ASP A 111 -15.41 10.01 -4.31
N ASP A 112 -15.71 8.91 -5.00
CA ASP A 112 -17.06 8.44 -5.34
C ASP A 112 -17.84 7.89 -4.13
N ASP A 113 -17.21 7.78 -2.94
CA ASP A 113 -17.87 7.34 -1.71
C ASP A 113 -18.64 8.45 -0.96
N SER A 114 -18.62 9.71 -1.43
CA SER A 114 -19.39 10.82 -0.82
C SER A 114 -20.91 10.72 -1.04
N ALA A 115 -21.35 10.04 -2.10
CA ALA A 115 -22.77 9.83 -2.41
C ALA A 115 -23.43 8.70 -1.58
N VAL A 116 -22.70 8.06 -0.66
CA VAL A 116 -23.09 6.81 0.02
C VAL A 116 -23.82 7.03 1.34
N SER A 117 -23.79 8.25 1.89
CA SER A 117 -24.31 8.51 3.24
C SER A 117 -25.84 8.32 3.38
N SER A 118 -26.60 8.28 2.27
CA SER A 118 -28.07 8.26 2.30
C SER A 118 -28.70 6.85 2.24
N MET A 119 -27.90 5.78 2.10
CA MET A 119 -28.38 4.41 1.85
C MET A 119 -27.78 3.36 2.82
N LEU A 120 -26.99 3.78 3.81
CA LEU A 120 -26.46 2.87 4.84
C LEU A 120 -27.51 2.64 5.94
N PRO A 121 -27.56 1.45 6.56
CA PRO A 121 -28.30 1.27 7.81
C PRO A 121 -27.87 2.34 8.82
N SER A 122 -28.81 2.91 9.56
CA SER A 122 -28.55 3.98 10.54
C SER A 122 -27.52 3.61 11.62
N THR A 123 -27.28 2.31 11.81
CA THR A 123 -26.33 1.75 12.78
C THR A 123 -24.88 1.72 12.28
N ILE A 124 -24.61 1.90 10.98
CA ILE A 124 -23.26 1.77 10.41
C ILE A 124 -22.77 3.12 9.91
N SER A 125 -21.72 3.63 10.55
CA SER A 125 -21.06 4.85 10.12
C SER A 125 -20.32 4.66 8.77
N SER A 126 -20.16 5.75 8.03
CA SER A 126 -19.38 5.75 6.78
C SER A 126 -17.93 5.30 6.97
N SER A 127 -17.31 5.63 8.11
CA SER A 127 -15.95 5.21 8.45
C SER A 127 -15.84 3.71 8.72
N LEU A 128 -16.83 3.12 9.41
CA LEU A 128 -16.90 1.69 9.65
C LEU A 128 -17.14 0.93 8.34
N PHE A 129 -18.03 1.44 7.48
CA PHE A 129 -18.25 0.88 6.14
C PHE A 129 -16.96 0.87 5.31
N ALA A 130 -16.23 1.98 5.28
CA ALA A 130 -14.95 2.07 4.57
C ALA A 130 -13.91 1.07 5.13
N SER A 131 -13.87 0.91 6.46
CA SER A 131 -12.98 -0.04 7.13
C SER A 131 -13.31 -1.50 6.78
N MET A 132 -14.60 -1.87 6.76
CA MET A 132 -15.06 -3.19 6.31
C MET A 132 -14.73 -3.44 4.84
N LEU A 133 -14.97 -2.46 3.97
CA LEU A 133 -14.66 -2.58 2.55
C LEU A 133 -13.16 -2.80 2.33
N LEU A 134 -12.32 -2.07 3.07
CA LEU A 134 -10.87 -2.25 3.05
C LEU A 134 -10.45 -3.64 3.55
N TYR A 135 -11.07 -4.14 4.62
CA TYR A 135 -10.84 -5.50 5.13
C TYR A 135 -11.12 -6.55 4.06
N PHE A 136 -12.30 -6.53 3.43
CA PHE A 136 -12.64 -7.50 2.37
C PHE A 136 -11.78 -7.36 1.11
N HIS A 137 -11.37 -6.14 0.76
CA HIS A 137 -10.41 -5.91 -0.31
C HIS A 137 -9.04 -6.55 0.00
N ARG A 138 -8.56 -6.41 1.23
CA ARG A 138 -7.31 -7.05 1.69
C ARG A 138 -7.45 -8.57 1.75
N LYS A 139 -8.63 -9.09 2.14
CA LYS A 139 -8.94 -10.53 2.14
C LYS A 139 -8.87 -11.12 0.73
N ASP A 140 -9.47 -10.43 -0.25
CA ASP A 140 -9.35 -10.79 -1.67
C ASP A 140 -7.88 -10.77 -2.13
N GLY A 141 -7.13 -9.72 -1.78
CA GLY A 141 -5.72 -9.59 -2.12
C GLY A 141 -4.83 -10.69 -1.53
N ALA A 142 -5.05 -11.06 -0.27
CA ALA A 142 -4.35 -12.16 0.38
C ALA A 142 -4.66 -13.50 -0.31
N ALA A 143 -5.93 -13.75 -0.67
CA ALA A 143 -6.30 -14.92 -1.45
C ALA A 143 -5.58 -14.96 -2.81
N LYS A 144 -5.43 -13.81 -3.49
CA LYS A 144 -4.65 -13.71 -4.75
C LYS A 144 -3.16 -14.00 -4.56
N LEU A 145 -2.59 -13.64 -3.41
CA LEU A 145 -1.19 -13.88 -3.04
C LEU A 145 -0.93 -15.36 -2.72
N CYS A 146 -1.93 -16.06 -2.19
CA CYS A 146 -1.84 -17.47 -1.80
C CYS A 146 -2.20 -18.46 -2.92
N ARG A 147 -2.48 -18.01 -4.14
CA ARG A 147 -2.76 -18.92 -5.28
C ARG A 147 -1.57 -19.84 -5.58
N ASP A 148 -1.84 -21.11 -5.79
CA ASP A 148 -0.82 -22.14 -6.04
C ASP A 148 -0.20 -22.06 -7.45
N ASP A 149 -1.02 -21.73 -8.46
CA ASP A 149 -0.61 -21.73 -9.86
C ASP A 149 0.23 -20.50 -10.22
N ARG A 150 -0.24 -19.32 -9.81
CA ARG A 150 0.35 -18.04 -10.14
C ARG A 150 0.02 -17.03 -9.05
N PRO A 151 0.79 -16.91 -7.97
CA PRO A 151 0.61 -15.87 -6.96
C PRO A 151 0.49 -14.46 -7.57
N SER A 152 -0.34 -13.59 -6.98
CA SER A 152 -0.41 -12.17 -7.35
C SER A 152 0.16 -11.29 -6.24
N THR A 153 1.12 -10.45 -6.57
CA THR A 153 1.60 -9.38 -5.71
C THR A 153 0.90 -8.04 -5.97
N ALA A 154 -0.19 -8.03 -6.74
CA ALA A 154 -0.89 -6.78 -7.08
C ALA A 154 -1.49 -6.05 -5.87
N VAL A 155 -1.70 -6.76 -4.75
CA VAL A 155 -2.12 -6.16 -3.48
C VAL A 155 -0.95 -5.52 -2.71
N CYS A 156 0.29 -5.91 -3.01
CA CYS A 156 1.50 -5.41 -2.36
C CYS A 156 1.86 -4.02 -2.91
N GLY A 157 1.45 -2.97 -2.20
CA GLY A 157 1.83 -1.58 -2.49
C GLY A 157 3.21 -1.20 -1.94
N ASN A 158 3.51 0.11 -1.91
CA ASN A 158 4.83 0.60 -1.50
C ASN A 158 5.13 0.20 -0.06
N VAL A 159 4.16 0.32 0.85
CA VAL A 159 4.33 -0.07 2.26
C VAL A 159 4.68 -1.53 2.44
N ALA A 160 3.99 -2.42 1.73
CA ALA A 160 4.30 -3.84 1.79
C ALA A 160 5.75 -4.07 1.33
N LEU A 161 6.20 -3.39 0.28
CA LEU A 161 7.57 -3.49 -0.21
C LEU A 161 8.60 -2.94 0.81
N LEU A 162 8.35 -1.76 1.39
CA LEU A 162 9.23 -1.16 2.40
C LEU A 162 9.33 -2.06 3.64
N ASN A 163 8.20 -2.54 4.17
CA ASN A 163 8.17 -3.43 5.33
C ASN A 163 8.83 -4.78 5.03
N ALA A 164 8.64 -5.32 3.83
CA ALA A 164 9.29 -6.57 3.42
C ALA A 164 10.82 -6.43 3.37
N ALA A 165 11.33 -5.31 2.83
CA ALA A 165 12.75 -5.05 2.83
C ALA A 165 13.32 -4.95 4.25
N LEU A 166 12.66 -4.20 5.13
CA LEU A 166 13.07 -4.08 6.54
C LEU A 166 13.07 -5.42 7.27
N TYR A 167 12.05 -6.25 7.03
CA TYR A 167 11.92 -7.57 7.65
C TYR A 167 12.97 -8.57 7.13
N VAL A 168 13.20 -8.63 5.82
CA VAL A 168 14.25 -9.47 5.23
C VAL A 168 15.62 -9.06 5.76
N HIS A 169 15.86 -7.75 5.87
CA HIS A 169 17.11 -7.23 6.40
C HIS A 169 17.31 -7.56 7.89
N SER A 170 16.28 -7.38 8.73
CA SER A 170 16.38 -7.66 10.17
C SER A 170 16.53 -9.15 10.50
N THR A 171 16.10 -10.04 9.60
CA THR A 171 16.22 -11.49 9.73
C THR A 171 17.44 -12.07 9.01
N SER A 172 18.22 -11.23 8.32
CA SER A 172 19.43 -11.66 7.63
C SER A 172 20.53 -11.98 8.64
N VAL A 173 21.15 -13.14 8.51
CA VAL A 173 22.29 -13.54 9.35
C VAL A 173 23.56 -12.92 8.79
N ASP A 174 24.34 -12.24 9.63
CA ASP A 174 25.66 -11.72 9.26
C ASP A 174 26.60 -12.89 8.95
N THR A 175 26.76 -13.19 7.66
CA THR A 175 27.66 -14.24 7.16
C THR A 175 29.11 -13.75 7.05
N SER A 176 29.34 -12.44 7.24
CA SER A 176 30.63 -11.77 7.12
C SER A 176 31.44 -11.76 8.42
N GLY A 177 30.89 -12.29 9.53
CA GLY A 177 31.57 -12.29 10.84
C GLY A 177 31.69 -10.90 11.48
N SER A 178 31.03 -9.89 10.90
CA SER A 178 30.86 -8.59 11.56
C SER A 178 29.89 -8.76 12.74
N ARG A 179 30.10 -8.01 13.82
CA ARG A 179 29.26 -8.07 15.02
C ARG A 179 28.00 -7.21 14.91
N ARG A 180 27.82 -6.49 13.79
CA ARG A 180 26.68 -5.59 13.58
C ARG A 180 26.23 -5.66 12.12
N ILE A 181 24.99 -6.10 11.94
CA ILE A 181 24.23 -5.89 10.71
C ILE A 181 23.98 -4.38 10.61
N PRO A 182 24.40 -3.71 9.52
CA PRO A 182 24.11 -2.29 9.28
C PRO A 182 22.61 -2.01 9.42
N ARG A 183 22.19 -0.80 9.80
CA ARG A 183 20.76 -0.49 9.88
C ARG A 183 20.23 -0.12 8.49
N LEU A 184 19.18 -0.80 8.03
CA LEU A 184 18.47 -0.43 6.80
C LEU A 184 17.32 0.53 7.14
N GLY A 185 17.34 1.72 6.54
CA GLY A 185 16.19 2.62 6.45
C GLY A 185 15.46 2.40 5.12
N ALA A 186 14.13 2.46 5.14
CA ALA A 186 13.30 2.34 3.94
C ALA A 186 12.20 3.40 3.96
N THR A 187 12.17 4.30 2.97
CA THR A 187 11.21 5.42 2.93
C THR A 187 10.72 5.74 1.52
N CYS A 188 9.63 6.49 1.42
CA CYS A 188 9.21 7.11 0.17
C CYS A 188 10.03 8.40 -0.07
N LEU A 189 10.92 8.37 -1.06
CA LEU A 189 11.76 9.51 -1.42
C LEU A 189 10.97 10.57 -2.17
N MET A 190 10.30 10.19 -3.25
CA MET A 190 9.72 11.13 -4.22
C MET A 190 8.35 10.66 -4.71
N GLY A 191 7.43 11.61 -4.94
CA GLY A 191 6.20 11.37 -5.69
C GLY A 191 5.15 12.46 -5.46
N LYS A 192 3.90 12.22 -5.86
CA LYS A 192 2.81 13.18 -5.65
C LYS A 192 2.63 13.49 -4.15
N ALA A 193 2.56 14.78 -3.82
CA ALA A 193 2.29 15.25 -2.45
C ALA A 193 0.94 14.73 -1.93
N THR A 194 0.92 14.26 -0.69
CA THR A 194 -0.30 13.80 0.01
C THR A 194 -0.10 13.97 1.52
N THR A 195 -1.19 14.13 2.26
CA THR A 195 -1.15 14.25 3.73
C THR A 195 -0.80 12.92 4.42
N LYS A 196 -1.01 11.79 3.74
CA LYS A 196 -0.83 10.44 4.31
C LYS A 196 0.60 9.90 4.21
N CYS A 197 1.45 10.51 3.37
CA CYS A 197 2.78 10.01 3.09
C CYS A 197 3.80 11.16 3.14
N LYS A 198 4.72 11.09 4.10
CA LYS A 198 5.84 12.02 4.16
C LYS A 198 6.83 11.70 3.03
N LEU A 199 7.09 12.70 2.20
CA LEU A 199 8.03 12.61 1.08
C LEU A 199 9.18 13.59 1.30
N HIS A 200 10.40 13.15 0.97
CA HIS A 200 11.55 14.05 0.91
C HIS A 200 11.46 15.00 -0.29
N ILE A 201 10.90 14.51 -1.41
CA ILE A 201 10.70 15.28 -2.64
C ILE A 201 9.22 15.18 -3.04
N ALA A 202 8.43 16.11 -2.51
CA ALA A 202 7.00 16.21 -2.81
C ALA A 202 6.78 16.92 -4.15
N LEU A 203 6.04 16.27 -5.06
CA LEU A 203 5.72 16.77 -6.39
C LEU A 203 4.31 17.38 -6.43
N SER A 204 4.17 18.51 -7.13
CA SER A 204 2.89 19.13 -7.47
C SER A 204 2.79 19.40 -8.97
N SER A 205 1.57 19.44 -9.49
CA SER A 205 1.27 19.91 -10.86
C SER A 205 1.54 21.40 -11.03
N THR A 206 1.59 22.16 -9.93
CA THR A 206 1.85 23.60 -9.90
C THR A 206 3.33 23.96 -9.65
N ASP A 207 4.23 22.97 -9.66
CA ASP A 207 5.66 23.19 -9.42
C ASP A 207 6.30 24.06 -10.52
N SER A 208 6.96 25.14 -10.11
CA SER A 208 7.74 26.00 -11.02
C SER A 208 8.94 25.27 -11.63
N ALA A 209 9.43 25.74 -12.77
CA ALA A 209 10.60 25.16 -13.45
C ALA A 209 11.84 25.10 -12.53
N ASP A 210 12.06 26.11 -11.69
CA ASP A 210 13.14 26.13 -10.71
C ASP A 210 12.98 25.03 -9.66
N LYS A 211 11.75 24.80 -9.17
CA LYS A 211 11.48 23.69 -8.25
C LYS A 211 11.70 22.35 -8.94
N GLN A 212 11.24 22.17 -10.17
CA GLN A 212 11.47 20.92 -10.91
C GLN A 212 12.97 20.65 -11.13
N THR A 213 13.78 21.70 -11.28
CA THR A 213 15.24 21.60 -11.33
C THR A 213 15.83 21.22 -9.97
N ARG A 214 15.35 21.84 -8.88
CA ARG A 214 15.77 21.47 -7.53
C ARG A 214 15.43 20.02 -7.19
N ASP A 215 14.21 19.58 -7.51
CA ASP A 215 13.75 18.21 -7.30
C ASP A 215 14.65 17.20 -8.04
N TRP A 216 15.07 17.52 -9.27
CA TRP A 216 16.03 16.71 -10.04
C TRP A 216 17.39 16.60 -9.33
N LYS A 217 17.92 17.72 -8.81
CA LYS A 217 19.21 17.71 -8.09
C LYS A 217 19.13 16.96 -6.76
N LEU A 218 18.00 17.00 -6.06
CA LEU A 218 17.78 16.19 -4.85
C LEU A 218 17.75 14.69 -5.19
N LEU A 219 17.07 14.30 -6.27
CA LEU A 219 17.11 12.91 -6.75
C LEU A 219 18.52 12.48 -7.14
N TRP A 220 19.25 13.34 -7.84
CA TRP A 220 20.64 13.07 -8.21
C TRP A 220 21.51 12.85 -6.98
N SER A 221 21.39 13.72 -5.97
CA SER A 221 22.13 13.59 -4.72
C SER A 221 21.85 12.26 -4.02
N ALA A 222 20.58 11.83 -3.98
CA ALA A 222 20.21 10.54 -3.39
C ALA A 222 20.71 9.35 -4.22
N PHE A 223 20.75 9.48 -5.55
CA PHE A 223 21.25 8.43 -6.44
C PHE A 223 22.77 8.25 -6.34
N THR A 224 23.52 9.33 -6.13
CA THR A 224 24.99 9.29 -6.02
C THR A 224 25.50 8.98 -4.61
N ASP A 225 24.61 8.73 -3.66
CA ASP A 225 25.00 8.27 -2.33
C ASP A 225 25.25 6.75 -2.38
N ASP A 226 26.50 6.35 -2.13
CA ASP A 226 26.96 4.95 -2.16
C ASP A 226 26.21 4.03 -1.18
N HIS A 227 25.53 4.62 -0.20
CA HIS A 227 24.74 3.89 0.80
C HIS A 227 23.25 3.82 0.47
N THR A 228 22.82 4.35 -0.67
CA THR A 228 21.41 4.46 -1.04
C THR A 228 21.11 3.66 -2.31
N ALA A 229 20.07 2.82 -2.25
CA ALA A 229 19.47 2.18 -3.42
C ALA A 229 18.07 2.75 -3.67
N LEU A 230 17.77 3.04 -4.94
CA LEU A 230 16.50 3.63 -5.35
C LEU A 230 15.67 2.66 -6.19
N VAL A 231 14.41 2.47 -5.80
CA VAL A 231 13.42 1.70 -6.55
C VAL A 231 12.33 2.64 -7.05
N VAL A 232 12.06 2.61 -8.34
CA VAL A 232 10.99 3.36 -8.98
C VAL A 232 9.75 2.48 -9.10
N HIS A 233 8.63 2.96 -8.58
CA HIS A 233 7.31 2.40 -8.82
C HIS A 233 6.65 3.12 -9.99
N LEU A 234 6.60 2.44 -11.14
CA LEU A 234 5.89 2.87 -12.34
C LEU A 234 4.65 1.99 -12.50
N LYS A 235 3.49 2.52 -12.88
CA LYS A 235 2.30 1.72 -13.26
C LYS A 235 2.14 0.43 -12.43
N ASN A 236 2.33 -0.75 -13.01
CA ASN A 236 2.22 -2.02 -12.29
C ASN A 236 3.58 -2.71 -12.06
N HIS A 237 4.64 -1.92 -11.86
CA HIS A 237 6.01 -2.41 -11.91
C HIS A 237 6.98 -1.63 -11.02
N TYR A 238 7.70 -2.36 -10.18
CA TYR A 238 8.83 -1.87 -9.41
C TYR A 238 10.15 -2.23 -10.11
N ALA A 239 11.03 -1.26 -10.26
CA ALA A 239 12.33 -1.44 -10.90
C ALA A 239 13.40 -0.58 -10.22
N LEU A 240 14.66 -1.02 -10.24
CA LEU A 240 15.78 -0.19 -9.79
C LEU A 240 15.96 1.03 -10.69
N LEU A 241 16.44 2.13 -10.10
CA LEU A 241 17.01 3.25 -10.83
C LEU A 241 18.50 2.95 -11.07
N PHE A 242 18.89 2.73 -12.31
CA PHE A 242 20.23 2.26 -12.65
C PHE A 242 21.22 3.37 -13.00
N ALA A 243 20.74 4.46 -13.59
CA ALA A 243 21.58 5.60 -13.97
C ALA A 243 20.76 6.89 -14.10
N LEU A 244 21.43 8.02 -13.96
CA LEU A 244 20.92 9.34 -14.31
C LEU A 244 21.84 9.98 -15.35
N ARG A 245 21.27 10.80 -16.23
CA ARG A 245 22.04 11.64 -17.14
C ARG A 245 21.37 13.00 -17.32
N GLU A 246 22.19 14.02 -17.48
CA GLU A 246 21.77 15.39 -17.75
C GLU A 246 22.77 16.02 -18.72
N TRP A 247 22.24 16.70 -19.74
CA TRP A 247 23.05 17.48 -20.65
C TRP A 247 22.25 18.68 -21.16
N LYS A 248 22.97 19.71 -21.62
CA LYS A 248 22.38 20.88 -22.25
C LYS A 248 22.56 20.76 -23.76
N ASP A 249 21.47 20.83 -24.51
CA ASP A 249 21.53 20.85 -25.96
C ASP A 249 22.19 22.15 -26.43
N SER A 250 23.23 22.05 -27.27
CA SER A 250 23.97 23.22 -27.74
C SER A 250 23.14 24.11 -28.67
N SER A 251 22.18 23.53 -29.39
CA SER A 251 21.33 24.23 -30.36
C SER A 251 20.13 24.92 -29.71
N THR A 252 19.40 24.22 -28.84
CA THR A 252 18.20 24.76 -28.18
C THR A 252 18.50 25.45 -26.86
N GLN A 253 19.69 25.21 -26.28
CA GLN A 253 20.06 25.61 -24.92
C GLN A 253 19.13 25.01 -23.85
N GLU A 254 18.35 23.98 -24.19
CA GLU A 254 17.46 23.30 -23.25
C GLU A 254 18.19 22.17 -22.52
N TRP A 255 17.80 21.97 -21.26
CA TRP A 255 18.31 20.86 -20.45
C TRP A 255 17.50 19.61 -20.70
N THR A 256 18.18 18.53 -21.09
CA THR A 256 17.59 17.19 -21.11
C THR A 256 18.04 16.42 -19.87
N ARG A 257 17.07 15.79 -19.19
CA ARG A 257 17.27 15.03 -17.94
C ARG A 257 16.54 13.71 -18.06
N GLN A 258 17.27 12.63 -17.84
CA GLN A 258 16.74 11.28 -18.01
C GLN A 258 17.28 10.31 -16.97
N LEU A 259 16.46 9.34 -16.60
CA LEU A 259 16.85 8.21 -15.75
C LEU A 259 16.74 6.90 -16.52
N LEU A 260 17.63 5.95 -16.21
CA LEU A 260 17.62 4.61 -16.75
C LEU A 260 16.94 3.66 -15.77
N THR A 261 15.90 2.97 -16.24
CA THR A 261 15.19 1.95 -15.46
C THR A 261 14.64 0.85 -16.36
N ALA A 262 13.91 -0.10 -15.77
CA ALA A 262 13.16 -1.13 -16.47
C ALA A 262 11.67 -0.73 -16.55
N ARG A 263 11.07 -0.80 -17.75
CA ARG A 263 9.61 -0.71 -17.90
C ARG A 263 8.92 -2.07 -17.84
N ARG A 264 9.70 -3.14 -18.02
CA ARG A 264 9.29 -4.54 -17.99
C ARG A 264 10.47 -5.37 -17.51
N CYS A 265 10.19 -6.43 -16.73
CA CYS A 265 11.24 -7.27 -16.13
C CYS A 265 12.24 -6.42 -15.32
N GLN A 266 13.47 -6.85 -15.10
CA GLN A 266 14.41 -6.13 -14.25
C GLN A 266 15.68 -5.64 -14.98
N ARG A 267 15.72 -5.72 -16.31
CA ARG A 267 16.88 -5.25 -17.09
C ARG A 267 16.78 -3.75 -17.37
N PRO A 268 17.87 -2.97 -17.23
CA PRO A 268 17.87 -1.55 -17.56
C PRO A 268 17.77 -1.34 -19.07
N THR A 269 16.58 -1.04 -19.57
CA THR A 269 16.32 -0.95 -21.02
C THR A 269 15.71 0.38 -21.46
N ALA A 270 15.32 1.26 -20.53
CA ALA A 270 14.58 2.46 -20.87
C ALA A 270 15.17 3.70 -20.18
N TRP A 271 15.58 4.67 -21.00
CA TRP A 271 15.75 6.05 -20.57
C TRP A 271 14.38 6.74 -20.55
N ILE A 272 14.00 7.29 -19.41
CA ILE A 272 12.72 7.99 -19.21
C ILE A 272 13.03 9.47 -18.98
N ASP A 273 12.35 10.33 -19.73
CA ASP A 273 12.46 11.79 -19.56
C ASP A 273 11.95 12.23 -18.20
N TRP A 274 12.60 13.24 -17.63
CA TRP A 274 12.20 13.83 -16.36
C TRP A 274 10.76 14.34 -16.38
N SER A 275 10.33 14.98 -17.47
CA SER A 275 8.96 15.44 -17.67
C SER A 275 7.96 14.28 -17.69
N GLU A 276 8.26 13.19 -18.41
CA GLU A 276 7.42 11.99 -18.46
C GLU A 276 7.33 11.34 -17.07
N LEU A 277 8.44 11.19 -16.36
CA LEU A 277 8.45 10.61 -15.02
C LEU A 277 7.56 11.41 -14.06
N ARG A 278 7.68 12.74 -14.09
CA ARG A 278 6.83 13.61 -13.28
C ARG A 278 5.35 13.43 -13.62
N GLN A 279 4.99 13.36 -14.90
CA GLN A 279 3.61 13.09 -15.32
C GLN A 279 3.12 11.74 -14.79
N ILE A 280 3.95 10.70 -14.85
CA ILE A 280 3.63 9.40 -14.26
C ILE A 280 3.35 9.57 -12.77
N PHE A 281 4.28 10.12 -11.99
CA PHE A 281 4.12 10.28 -10.54
C PHE A 281 2.91 11.14 -10.14
N LEU A 282 2.56 12.15 -10.94
CA LEU A 282 1.40 13.00 -10.67
C LEU A 282 0.07 12.33 -11.05
N ALA A 283 0.09 11.34 -11.95
CA ALA A 283 -1.11 10.64 -12.40
C ALA A 283 -1.73 9.75 -11.32
N TRP A 284 -0.95 9.20 -10.38
CA TRP A 284 -1.48 8.42 -9.26
C TRP A 284 -0.58 8.52 -8.03
N VAL A 285 -1.21 8.67 -6.86
CA VAL A 285 -0.50 8.88 -5.59
C VAL A 285 0.44 7.72 -5.25
N GLY A 286 0.12 6.50 -5.67
CA GLY A 286 0.90 5.30 -5.39
C GLY A 286 2.22 5.20 -6.17
N TYR A 287 2.40 5.93 -7.27
CA TYR A 287 3.67 5.94 -8.01
C TYR A 287 4.69 6.81 -7.30
N LYS A 288 5.80 6.20 -6.86
CA LYS A 288 6.84 6.82 -6.05
C LYS A 288 8.24 6.39 -6.48
N VAL A 289 9.25 7.12 -6.05
CA VAL A 289 10.60 6.59 -5.84
C VAL A 289 10.73 6.23 -4.38
N LEU A 290 11.15 5.00 -4.11
CA LEU A 290 11.46 4.47 -2.78
C LEU A 290 12.97 4.52 -2.59
N SER A 291 13.40 4.89 -1.38
CA SER A 291 14.80 4.91 -0.98
C SER A 291 15.06 3.86 0.08
N PHE A 292 16.13 3.11 -0.11
CA PHE A 292 16.66 2.12 0.82
C PHE A 292 18.08 2.53 1.20
N VAL A 293 18.28 2.95 2.44
CA VAL A 293 19.53 3.54 2.91
C VAL A 293 20.17 2.62 3.94
N VAL A 294 21.42 2.23 3.72
CA VAL A 294 22.19 1.44 4.69
C VAL A 294 23.04 2.39 5.51
N THR A 295 22.79 2.43 6.82
CA THR A 295 23.64 3.18 7.76
C THR A 295 24.63 2.23 8.44
N PRO A 296 25.94 2.55 8.44
CA PRO A 296 26.96 1.76 9.12
C PRO A 296 26.81 1.76 10.65
#